data_AF-A0A3R7FYC7-F1
#
_entry.id   AF-A0A3R7FYC7-F1
#
_cell.length_a   1.000
_cell.length_b   1.000
_cell.length_c   1.000
_cell.angle_alpha   90.00
_cell.angle_beta   90.00
_cell.angle_gamma   90.00
#
_symmetry.space_group_name_H-M   'P 1'
#
loop_
_entity.id
_entity.type
_entity.pdbx_description
1 polymer ?
#
loop_
_entity_poly.entity_id
_entity_poly.type
_entity_poly.pdbx_seq_one_letter_code
_entity_poly.pdbx_strand_id
1 'polypeptide(L)'
;MLQEYRSLPILIFYLSLASLLAGHACFLVFKRYQSCKTNAQWQSKHSKKLLLFILLACTSLASTWFYMFAFFAHSYRSWRGRCTLAQLHELERASLPMKGELWLRDTQLFKQAWEAVSETPERHWWSGQIFLFTVVWSVFLGVLGRRFNIPRVWTYMLLGQIVAISFAQSLFAATVVVSSVSVPQDSRGTATLWVPPALLELGPVLISLLGAAVVPWVAHTSYFMPVLLVPHLLLFVPGILAPGMLPRGWGERLPVAVAARRYMKIFKWLFASLVVLVARSTYALAMTGQGTLWRRLLGVMYEHPAVSSVGWDVVCCFLVVVLTYRKCWMLMTEVDM
;
A
#
# COMPACT_ATOMS: atom_id res chain seq x y z
N MET A 1 4.57 -38.01 16.50
CA MET A 1 4.38 -37.34 15.19
C MET A 1 4.49 -35.83 15.39
N LEU A 2 5.72 -35.30 15.33
CA LEU A 2 5.98 -33.86 15.28
C LEU A 2 5.76 -33.41 13.83
N GLN A 3 4.50 -33.23 13.45
CA GLN A 3 4.16 -32.63 12.16
C GLN A 3 4.51 -31.15 12.27
N GLU A 4 5.52 -30.73 11.52
CA GLU A 4 6.21 -29.45 11.65
C GLU A 4 5.26 -28.25 11.75
N TYR A 5 5.28 -27.60 12.91
CA TYR A 5 4.60 -26.34 13.20
C TYR A 5 5.21 -25.23 12.35
N ARG A 6 4.60 -24.89 11.21
CA ARG A 6 5.13 -23.88 10.28
C ARG A 6 4.30 -22.60 10.30
N SER A 7 3.01 -22.67 10.62
CA SER A 7 2.07 -21.57 10.40
C SER A 7 2.18 -20.47 11.44
N LEU A 8 2.33 -20.84 12.73
CA LEU A 8 2.50 -19.89 13.82
C LEU A 8 3.85 -19.16 13.74
N PRO A 9 5.00 -19.82 13.48
CA PRO A 9 6.25 -19.13 13.21
C PRO A 9 6.18 -18.16 12.02
N ILE A 10 5.46 -18.51 10.94
CA ILE A 10 5.25 -17.62 9.78
C ILE A 10 4.49 -16.36 10.21
N LEU A 11 3.41 -16.50 10.99
CA LEU A 11 2.64 -15.36 11.49
C LEU A 11 3.49 -14.49 12.43
N ILE A 12 4.24 -15.09 13.36
CA ILE A 12 5.13 -14.36 14.26
C ILE A 12 6.17 -13.59 13.44
N PHE A 13 6.82 -14.24 12.48
CA PHE A 13 7.78 -13.61 11.59
C PHE A 13 7.15 -12.43 10.83
N TYR A 14 5.95 -12.61 10.28
CA TYR A 14 5.21 -11.56 9.59
C TYR A 14 4.94 -10.35 10.49
N LEU A 15 4.44 -10.57 11.72
CA LEU A 15 4.14 -9.50 12.67
C LEU A 15 5.41 -8.80 13.17
N SER A 16 6.49 -9.55 13.40
CA SER A 16 7.80 -9.00 13.75
C SER A 16 8.37 -8.17 12.62
N LEU A 17 8.32 -8.65 11.38
CA LEU A 17 8.78 -7.91 10.20
C LEU A 17 7.99 -6.62 10.02
N ALA A 18 6.66 -6.66 10.13
CA ALA A 18 5.80 -5.48 10.06
C ALA A 18 6.16 -4.44 11.14
N SER A 19 6.36 -4.90 12.38
CA SER A 19 6.74 -4.03 13.51
C SER A 19 8.13 -3.42 13.32
N LEU A 20 9.10 -4.20 12.85
CA LEU A 20 10.46 -3.73 12.58
C LEU A 20 10.50 -2.72 11.44
N LEU A 21 9.75 -2.95 10.35
CA LEU A 21 9.67 -2.01 9.23
C LEU A 21 8.99 -0.69 9.63
N ALA A 22 7.88 -0.76 10.38
CA ALA A 22 7.22 0.41 10.91
C ALA A 22 8.14 1.19 11.87
N GLY A 23 8.81 0.48 12.79
CA GLY A 23 9.77 1.07 13.72
C GLY A 23 10.94 1.74 13.00
N HIS A 24 11.50 1.10 11.96
CA HIS A 24 12.56 1.67 11.14
C HIS A 24 12.10 2.93 10.38
N ALA A 25 10.90 2.92 9.79
CA ALA A 25 10.34 4.08 9.12
C ALA A 25 10.12 5.26 10.10
N CYS A 26 9.56 5.00 11.28
CA CYS A 26 9.40 5.99 12.34
C CYS A 26 10.75 6.54 12.83
N PHE A 27 11.75 5.67 13.01
CA PHE A 27 13.10 6.08 13.40
C PHE A 27 13.75 6.98 12.34
N LEU A 28 13.59 6.66 11.05
CA LEU A 28 14.09 7.51 9.96
C LEU A 28 13.44 8.90 9.97
N VAL A 29 12.11 8.96 10.14
CA VAL A 29 11.38 10.22 10.27
C VAL A 29 11.89 11.02 11.47
N PHE A 30 12.02 10.37 12.63
CA PHE A 30 12.50 11.00 13.85
C PHE A 30 13.93 11.54 13.70
N LYS A 31 14.85 10.73 13.16
CA LYS A 31 16.24 11.15 12.93
C LYS A 31 16.32 12.39 12.04
N ARG A 32 15.60 12.39 10.91
CA ARG A 32 15.57 13.55 9.99
C ARG A 32 14.86 14.75 10.61
N TYR A 33 13.81 14.54 11.40
CA TYR A 33 13.16 15.59 12.17
C TYR A 33 14.11 16.27 13.15
N GLN A 34 14.92 15.51 13.90
CA GLN A 34 15.91 16.06 14.83
C GLN A 34 16.93 16.96 14.12
N SER A 35 17.30 16.64 12.88
CA SER A 35 18.19 17.49 12.07
C SER A 35 17.51 18.77 11.57
N CYS A 36 16.19 18.76 11.38
CA CYS A 36 15.46 19.91 10.81
C CYS A 36 14.80 20.80 11.85
N LYS A 37 14.60 20.32 13.09
CA LYS A 37 13.84 21.03 14.13
C LYS A 37 14.46 22.38 14.51
N THR A 38 15.76 22.59 14.30
CA THR A 38 16.43 23.86 14.62
C THR A 38 16.25 24.92 13.53
N ASN A 39 15.76 24.54 12.34
CA ASN A 39 15.55 25.45 11.23
C ASN A 39 14.18 26.14 11.36
N ALA A 40 14.17 27.44 11.69
CA ALA A 40 12.96 28.24 11.88
C ALA A 40 12.07 28.32 10.62
N GLN A 41 12.68 28.39 9.42
CA GLN A 41 11.95 28.41 8.15
C GLN A 41 11.27 27.06 7.88
N TRP A 42 11.91 25.95 8.24
CA TRP A 42 11.27 24.64 8.15
C TRP A 42 10.11 24.51 9.14
N GLN A 43 10.31 24.93 10.40
CA GLN A 43 9.26 24.87 11.43
C GLN A 43 7.98 25.59 10.99
N SER A 44 8.09 26.79 10.42
CA SER A 44 6.91 27.57 10.00
C SER A 44 6.16 26.92 8.83
N LYS A 45 6.88 26.34 7.85
CA LYS A 45 6.30 25.78 6.61
C LYS A 45 5.87 24.30 6.70
N HIS A 46 6.49 23.52 7.58
CA HIS A 46 6.43 22.04 7.54
C HIS A 46 5.97 21.34 8.83
N SER A 47 6.07 21.96 10.01
CA SER A 47 5.72 21.32 11.30
C SER A 47 4.27 20.82 11.34
N LYS A 48 3.30 21.66 10.96
CA LYS A 48 1.87 21.31 10.90
C LYS A 48 1.59 20.17 9.92
N LYS A 49 2.35 20.08 8.82
CA LYS A 49 2.20 19.01 7.82
C LYS A 49 2.73 17.68 8.38
N LEU A 50 3.87 17.72 9.06
CA LEU A 50 4.42 16.55 9.72
C LEU A 50 3.43 16.00 10.75
N LEU A 51 2.86 16.87 11.60
CA LEU A 51 1.85 16.47 12.57
C LEU A 51 0.62 15.85 11.88
N LEU A 52 0.11 16.47 10.82
CA LEU A 52 -1.00 15.93 10.05
C LEU A 52 -0.71 14.51 9.52
N PHE A 53 0.46 14.27 8.95
CA PHE A 53 0.82 12.95 8.43
C PHE A 53 1.03 11.91 9.53
N ILE A 54 1.54 12.31 10.70
CA ILE A 54 1.62 11.42 11.86
C ILE A 54 0.22 11.05 12.34
N LEU A 55 -0.70 12.01 12.45
CA LEU A 55 -2.09 11.76 12.84
C LEU A 55 -2.79 10.82 11.84
N LEU A 56 -2.64 11.09 10.54
CA LEU A 56 -3.18 10.22 9.49
C LEU A 56 -2.59 8.80 9.54
N ALA A 57 -1.28 8.66 9.81
CA ALA A 57 -0.65 7.36 9.99
C ALA A 57 -1.23 6.62 11.20
N CYS A 58 -1.36 7.29 12.36
CA CYS A 58 -1.95 6.68 13.56
C CYS A 58 -3.41 6.26 13.33
N THR A 59 -4.23 7.11 12.71
CA THR A 59 -5.63 6.81 12.40
C THR A 59 -5.75 5.64 11.43
N SER A 60 -4.95 5.62 10.37
CA SER A 60 -4.90 4.53 9.39
C SER A 60 -4.47 3.21 10.01
N LEU A 61 -3.43 3.22 10.86
CA LEU A 61 -2.97 2.02 11.53
C LEU A 61 -4.05 1.49 12.48
N ALA A 62 -4.63 2.37 13.29
CA ALA A 62 -5.69 2.02 14.23
C ALA A 62 -6.92 1.44 13.54
N SER A 63 -7.41 2.07 12.46
CA SER A 63 -8.57 1.58 11.72
C SER A 63 -8.30 0.23 11.07
N THR A 64 -7.20 0.11 10.32
CA THR A 64 -6.89 -1.10 9.55
C THR A 64 -6.65 -2.29 10.46
N TRP A 65 -5.89 -2.11 11.54
CA TRP A 65 -5.59 -3.20 12.49
C TRP A 65 -6.75 -3.54 13.41
N PHE A 66 -7.61 -2.59 13.76
CA PHE A 66 -8.85 -2.90 14.47
C PHE A 66 -9.66 -3.95 13.69
N TYR A 67 -9.86 -3.73 12.38
CA TYR A 67 -10.57 -4.69 11.52
C TYR A 67 -9.75 -5.94 11.22
N MET A 68 -8.42 -5.86 11.16
CA MET A 68 -7.56 -7.04 11.01
C MET A 68 -7.68 -7.99 12.21
N PHE A 69 -7.66 -7.45 13.44
CA PHE A 69 -7.90 -8.25 14.65
C PHE A 69 -9.33 -8.80 14.70
N ALA A 70 -10.32 -8.01 14.26
CA ALA A 70 -11.69 -8.51 14.11
C ALA A 70 -11.77 -9.66 13.09
N PHE A 71 -11.00 -9.59 12.00
CA PHE A 71 -10.89 -10.66 11.02
C PHE A 71 -10.21 -11.90 11.59
N PHE A 72 -9.13 -11.77 12.37
CA PHE A 72 -8.50 -12.90 13.05
C PHE A 72 -9.48 -13.59 14.00
N ALA A 73 -10.22 -12.81 14.79
CA ALA A 73 -11.26 -13.34 15.67
C ALA A 73 -12.39 -14.03 14.90
N HIS A 74 -12.85 -13.43 13.79
CA HIS A 74 -13.86 -14.01 12.91
C HIS A 74 -13.39 -15.34 12.31
N SER A 75 -12.19 -15.37 11.72
CA SER A 75 -11.58 -16.57 11.14
C SER A 75 -11.43 -17.69 12.17
N TYR A 76 -10.96 -17.38 13.39
CA TYR A 76 -10.82 -18.36 14.46
C TYR A 76 -12.18 -18.94 14.88
N ARG A 77 -13.20 -18.10 15.07
CA ARG A 77 -14.55 -18.55 15.44
C ARG A 77 -15.17 -19.43 14.35
N SER A 78 -15.03 -19.03 13.08
CA SER A 78 -15.53 -19.80 11.93
C SER A 78 -14.79 -21.13 11.74
N TRP A 79 -13.49 -21.19 12.02
CA TRP A 79 -12.74 -22.45 12.06
C TRP A 79 -13.21 -23.35 13.20
N ARG A 80 -13.29 -22.81 14.42
CA ARG A 80 -13.75 -23.58 15.59
C ARG A 80 -15.16 -24.12 15.42
N GLY A 81 -16.07 -23.37 14.78
CA GLY A 81 -17.44 -23.80 14.50
C GLY A 81 -17.56 -24.94 13.49
N ARG A 82 -16.51 -25.23 12.71
CA ARG A 82 -16.45 -26.36 11.77
C ARG A 82 -15.82 -27.62 12.38
N CYS A 83 -15.27 -27.54 13.59
CA CYS A 83 -14.70 -28.68 14.27
C CYS A 83 -15.79 -29.65 14.74
N THR A 84 -15.53 -30.95 14.61
CA THR A 84 -16.41 -32.00 15.18
C THR A 84 -16.33 -32.00 16.71
N LEU A 85 -17.30 -32.64 17.37
CA LEU A 85 -17.32 -32.73 18.84
C LEU A 85 -16.05 -33.41 19.40
N ALA A 86 -15.55 -34.44 18.72
CA ALA A 86 -14.29 -35.09 19.09
C ALA A 86 -13.08 -34.12 18.98
N GLN A 87 -13.00 -33.36 17.88
CA GLN A 87 -11.93 -32.36 17.68
C GLN A 87 -12.01 -31.22 18.69
N LEU A 88 -13.21 -30.78 19.07
CA LEU A 88 -13.40 -29.73 20.08
C LEU A 88 -12.90 -30.20 21.45
N HIS A 89 -13.16 -31.46 21.81
CA HIS A 89 -12.70 -32.02 23.07
C HIS A 89 -11.17 -32.18 23.13
N GLU A 90 -10.53 -32.55 22.01
CA GLU A 90 -9.07 -32.52 21.89
C GLU A 90 -8.52 -31.08 21.93
N LEU A 91 -9.21 -30.15 21.27
CA LEU A 91 -8.83 -28.74 21.26
C LEU A 91 -8.89 -28.13 22.66
N GLU A 92 -9.90 -28.45 23.48
CA GLU A 92 -9.98 -27.96 24.86
C GLU A 92 -8.76 -28.34 25.68
N ARG A 93 -8.26 -29.57 25.51
CA ARG A 93 -7.06 -30.11 26.16
C ARG A 93 -5.74 -29.58 25.56
N ALA A 94 -5.77 -28.97 24.38
CA ALA A 94 -4.58 -28.44 23.72
C ALA A 94 -4.07 -27.12 24.33
N SER A 95 -2.75 -26.93 24.31
CA SER A 95 -2.10 -25.67 24.70
C SER A 95 -2.46 -24.53 23.73
N LEU A 96 -2.37 -23.27 24.18
CA LEU A 96 -2.67 -22.11 23.33
C LEU A 96 -1.87 -22.05 22.02
N PRO A 97 -0.55 -22.34 21.99
CA PRO A 97 0.21 -22.38 20.74
C PRO A 97 -0.28 -23.47 19.78
N MET A 98 -0.67 -24.63 20.30
CA MET A 98 -1.23 -25.72 19.49
C MET A 98 -2.57 -25.31 18.87
N LYS A 99 -3.45 -24.66 19.65
CA LYS A 99 -4.73 -24.11 19.14
C LYS A 99 -4.49 -23.13 17.99
N GLY A 100 -3.51 -22.23 18.16
CA GLY A 100 -3.11 -21.27 17.14
C GLY A 100 -2.56 -21.94 15.87
N GLU A 101 -1.69 -22.93 16.00
CA GLU A 101 -1.16 -23.65 14.84
C GLU A 101 -2.27 -24.36 14.05
N LEU A 102 -3.12 -25.12 14.73
CA LEU A 102 -4.19 -25.88 14.07
C LEU A 102 -5.13 -24.93 13.30
N TRP A 103 -5.51 -23.81 13.92
CA TRP A 103 -6.29 -22.77 13.26
C TRP A 103 -5.59 -22.20 12.02
N LEU A 104 -4.34 -21.76 12.14
CA LEU A 104 -3.62 -21.11 11.05
C LEU A 104 -3.32 -22.05 9.89
N ARG A 105 -3.00 -23.31 10.20
CA ARG A 105 -2.72 -24.34 9.21
C ARG A 105 -3.95 -24.64 8.35
N ASP A 106 -5.11 -24.77 8.98
CA ASP A 106 -6.33 -25.20 8.30
C ASP A 106 -7.04 -24.06 7.56
N THR A 107 -6.87 -22.80 7.99
CA THR A 107 -7.55 -21.63 7.40
C THR A 107 -6.78 -20.97 6.27
N GLN A 108 -5.45 -21.08 6.23
CA GLN A 108 -4.61 -20.32 5.28
C GLN A 108 -4.97 -18.83 5.26
N LEU A 109 -4.84 -18.18 6.42
CA LEU A 109 -5.36 -16.84 6.74
C LEU A 109 -5.26 -15.78 5.62
N PHE A 110 -4.11 -15.68 4.95
CA PHE A 110 -3.91 -14.72 3.86
C PHE A 110 -4.77 -15.04 2.65
N LYS A 111 -4.81 -16.31 2.23
CA LYS A 111 -5.65 -16.77 1.12
C LYS A 111 -7.12 -16.50 1.42
N GLN A 112 -7.55 -16.83 2.64
CA GLN A 112 -8.92 -16.56 3.10
C GLN A 112 -9.25 -15.05 3.04
N ALA A 113 -8.34 -14.17 3.45
CA ALA A 113 -8.56 -12.73 3.37
C ALA A 113 -8.72 -12.26 1.92
N TRP A 114 -7.84 -12.71 1.01
CA TRP A 114 -7.88 -12.36 -0.43
C TRP A 114 -9.16 -12.86 -1.12
N GLU A 115 -9.57 -14.09 -0.83
CA GLU A 115 -10.83 -14.66 -1.32
C GLU A 115 -12.02 -13.85 -0.78
N ALA A 116 -12.07 -13.58 0.54
CA ALA A 116 -13.16 -12.84 1.15
C ALA A 116 -13.35 -11.45 0.53
N VAL A 117 -12.28 -10.72 0.21
CA VAL A 117 -12.36 -9.38 -0.40
C VAL A 117 -12.57 -9.38 -1.92
N SER A 118 -12.57 -10.55 -2.55
CA SER A 118 -12.73 -10.69 -4.02
C SER A 118 -13.93 -11.56 -4.41
N GLU A 119 -14.60 -12.18 -3.43
CA GLU A 119 -15.67 -13.16 -3.65
C GLU A 119 -16.87 -12.59 -4.41
N THR A 120 -17.27 -11.36 -4.11
CA THR A 120 -18.40 -10.70 -4.78
C THR A 120 -17.92 -9.48 -5.58
N PRO A 121 -18.63 -9.09 -6.64
CA PRO A 121 -18.32 -7.89 -7.41
C PRO A 121 -18.21 -6.61 -6.56
N GLU A 122 -19.02 -6.46 -5.52
CA GLU A 122 -18.99 -5.30 -4.61
C GLU A 122 -17.75 -5.31 -3.70
N ARG A 123 -17.35 -6.49 -3.19
CA ARG A 123 -16.11 -6.63 -2.42
C ARG A 123 -14.89 -6.40 -3.31
N HIS A 124 -14.94 -6.95 -4.52
CA HIS A 124 -13.92 -6.75 -5.54
C HIS A 124 -13.79 -5.27 -5.93
N TRP A 125 -14.88 -4.50 -5.94
CA TRP A 125 -14.80 -3.07 -6.20
C TRP A 125 -13.89 -2.36 -5.19
N TRP A 126 -14.05 -2.62 -3.89
CA TRP A 126 -13.18 -2.02 -2.85
C TRP A 126 -11.73 -2.50 -2.94
N SER A 127 -11.50 -3.81 -3.09
CA SER A 127 -10.14 -4.36 -3.21
C SER A 127 -9.44 -3.92 -4.50
N GLY A 128 -10.20 -3.75 -5.59
CA GLY A 128 -9.71 -3.15 -6.83
C GLY A 128 -9.24 -1.71 -6.64
N GLN A 129 -9.95 -0.88 -5.87
CA GLN A 129 -9.52 0.49 -5.58
C GLN A 129 -8.16 0.52 -4.89
N ILE A 130 -7.98 -0.26 -3.81
CA ILE A 130 -6.71 -0.22 -3.05
C ILE A 130 -5.53 -0.69 -3.90
N PHE A 131 -5.77 -1.70 -4.75
CA PHE A 131 -4.77 -2.18 -5.68
C PHE A 131 -4.38 -1.10 -6.70
N LEU A 132 -5.36 -0.46 -7.33
CA LEU A 132 -5.15 0.64 -8.26
C LEU A 132 -4.40 1.83 -7.61
N PHE A 133 -4.71 2.15 -6.35
CA PHE A 133 -3.93 3.11 -5.59
C PHE A 133 -2.46 2.71 -5.47
N THR A 134 -2.21 1.45 -5.14
CA THR A 134 -0.86 0.91 -4.98
C THR A 134 -0.07 0.99 -6.29
N VAL A 135 -0.72 0.79 -7.44
CA VAL A 135 -0.11 0.98 -8.76
C VAL A 135 0.43 2.39 -8.94
N VAL A 136 -0.40 3.41 -8.72
CA VAL A 136 0.03 4.82 -8.85
C VAL A 136 1.08 5.17 -7.81
N TRP A 137 0.88 4.69 -6.58
CA TRP A 137 1.77 4.95 -5.47
C TRP A 137 3.17 4.36 -5.66
N SER A 138 3.31 3.21 -6.35
CA SER A 138 4.61 2.62 -6.67
C SER A 138 5.52 3.59 -7.45
N VAL A 139 4.99 4.22 -8.49
CA VAL A 139 5.71 5.21 -9.29
C VAL A 139 6.02 6.44 -8.46
N PHE A 140 5.03 6.91 -7.68
CA PHE A 140 5.20 8.06 -6.80
C PHE A 140 6.32 7.88 -5.77
N LEU A 141 6.39 6.69 -5.14
CA LEU A 141 7.47 6.30 -4.24
C LEU A 141 8.83 6.42 -4.94
N GLY A 142 8.98 5.80 -6.12
CA GLY A 142 10.22 5.84 -6.88
C GLY A 142 10.67 7.27 -7.20
N VAL A 143 9.77 8.09 -7.72
CA VAL A 143 10.06 9.48 -8.11
C VAL A 143 10.49 10.32 -6.91
N LEU A 144 9.69 10.33 -5.84
CA LEU A 144 10.00 11.15 -4.66
C LEU A 144 11.19 10.59 -3.87
N GLY A 145 11.34 9.27 -3.85
CA GLY A 145 12.47 8.61 -3.23
C GLY A 145 13.80 9.06 -3.82
N ARG A 146 13.88 9.08 -5.15
CA ARG A 146 15.05 9.60 -5.88
C ARG A 146 15.23 11.10 -5.69
N ARG A 147 14.15 11.87 -5.75
CA ARG A 147 14.21 13.33 -5.64
C ARG A 147 14.70 13.81 -4.26
N PHE A 148 14.25 13.17 -3.19
CA PHE A 148 14.57 13.55 -1.82
C PHE A 148 15.67 12.67 -1.20
N ASN A 149 16.36 11.87 -2.02
CA ASN A 149 17.41 10.93 -1.58
C ASN A 149 16.96 10.12 -0.34
N ILE A 150 15.76 9.55 -0.41
CA ILE A 150 15.23 8.68 0.63
C ILE A 150 15.80 7.28 0.37
N PRO A 151 16.59 6.73 1.29
CA PRO A 151 17.16 5.39 1.11
C PRO A 151 16.06 4.33 1.24
N ARG A 152 16.25 3.20 0.53
CA ARG A 152 15.43 1.99 0.69
C ARG A 152 13.92 2.23 0.58
N VAL A 153 13.50 3.04 -0.40
CA VAL A 153 12.09 3.40 -0.61
C VAL A 153 11.16 2.19 -0.75
N TRP A 154 11.68 1.08 -1.28
CA TRP A 154 10.99 -0.20 -1.35
C TRP A 154 10.44 -0.68 0.00
N THR A 155 11.01 -0.28 1.14
CA THR A 155 10.48 -0.65 2.48
C THR A 155 9.11 -0.05 2.74
N TYR A 156 8.80 1.12 2.16
CA TYR A 156 7.47 1.71 2.26
C TYR A 156 6.47 0.90 1.45
N MET A 157 6.83 0.46 0.23
CA MET A 157 5.98 -0.45 -0.55
C MET A 157 5.73 -1.75 0.22
N LEU A 158 6.78 -2.35 0.82
CA LEU A 158 6.62 -3.54 1.64
C LEU A 158 5.70 -3.31 2.83
N LEU A 159 5.90 -2.20 3.55
CA LEU A 159 5.05 -1.80 4.67
C LEU A 159 3.60 -1.63 4.22
N GLY A 160 3.37 -1.07 3.04
CA GLY A 160 2.05 -0.93 2.45
C GLY A 160 1.35 -2.26 2.20
N GLN A 161 2.08 -3.25 1.68
CA GLN A 161 1.52 -4.57 1.36
C GLN A 161 1.28 -5.46 2.60
N ILE A 162 2.05 -5.29 3.68
CA ILE A 162 1.93 -6.12 4.90
C ILE A 162 1.17 -5.45 6.05
N VAL A 163 1.05 -4.12 6.06
CA VAL A 163 0.32 -3.39 7.12
C VAL A 163 -0.93 -2.75 6.55
N ALA A 164 -0.76 -1.68 5.78
CA ALA A 164 -1.83 -0.89 5.18
C ALA A 164 -1.20 0.13 4.23
N ILE A 165 -1.79 0.34 3.07
CA ILE A 165 -1.26 1.27 2.08
C ILE A 165 -1.35 2.71 2.60
N SER A 166 -2.47 3.11 3.21
CA SER A 166 -2.65 4.46 3.74
C SER A 166 -1.70 4.80 4.89
N PHE A 167 -1.32 3.81 5.71
CA PHE A 167 -0.35 3.98 6.78
C PHE A 167 1.03 4.26 6.20
N ALA A 168 1.46 3.42 5.26
CA ALA A 168 2.75 3.57 4.61
C ALA A 168 2.83 4.84 3.76
N GLN A 169 1.74 5.24 3.09
CA GLN A 169 1.61 6.52 2.40
C GLN A 169 1.80 7.70 3.36
N SER A 170 1.15 7.67 4.52
CA SER A 170 1.24 8.74 5.52
C SER A 170 2.66 8.85 6.09
N LEU A 171 3.30 7.73 6.43
CA LEU A 171 4.70 7.72 6.88
C LEU A 171 5.67 8.17 5.79
N PHE A 172 5.45 7.77 4.54
CA PHE A 172 6.26 8.23 3.43
C PHE A 172 6.11 9.74 3.20
N ALA A 173 4.88 10.27 3.28
CA ALA A 173 4.64 11.71 3.20
C ALA A 173 5.33 12.46 4.36
N ALA A 174 5.26 11.96 5.58
CA ALA A 174 6.02 12.49 6.72
C ALA A 174 7.53 12.48 6.44
N THR A 175 8.04 11.38 5.87
CA THR A 175 9.45 11.23 5.48
C THR A 175 9.84 12.28 4.44
N VAL A 176 9.03 12.49 3.40
CA VAL A 176 9.26 13.54 2.39
C VAL A 176 9.32 14.93 3.04
N VAL A 177 8.42 15.24 3.97
CA VAL A 177 8.39 16.55 4.65
C VAL A 177 9.66 16.82 5.47
N VAL A 178 10.19 15.81 6.17
CA VAL A 178 11.45 15.97 6.92
C VAL A 178 12.69 15.88 6.01
N SER A 179 12.53 15.44 4.76
CA SER A 179 13.63 15.30 3.80
C SER A 179 13.80 16.52 2.88
N SER A 180 12.80 17.39 2.83
CA SER A 180 12.83 18.57 1.94
C SER A 180 13.88 19.61 2.32
N VAL A 181 14.44 19.55 3.54
CA VAL A 181 15.52 20.45 4.01
C VAL A 181 16.88 20.06 3.44
N SER A 182 17.08 18.78 3.11
CA SER A 182 18.37 18.26 2.69
C SER A 182 18.68 18.46 1.21
N VAL A 183 17.81 19.13 0.45
CA VAL A 183 18.06 19.45 -0.95
C VAL A 183 18.72 20.83 -0.99
N PRO A 184 20.03 20.94 -1.35
CA PRO A 184 20.67 22.23 -1.50
C PRO A 184 19.91 23.05 -2.54
N GLN A 185 19.45 24.24 -2.18
CA GLN A 185 19.07 25.24 -3.17
C GLN A 185 20.36 25.73 -3.83
N ASP A 186 20.87 24.96 -4.79
CA ASP A 186 21.99 25.42 -5.61
C ASP A 186 21.54 26.67 -6.35
N SER A 187 22.03 27.81 -5.91
CA SER A 187 21.60 29.14 -6.38
C SER A 187 22.03 29.42 -7.82
N ARG A 188 22.76 28.49 -8.47
CA ARG A 188 23.32 28.63 -9.82
C ARG A 188 23.37 27.33 -10.64
N GLY A 189 22.95 26.19 -10.10
CA GLY A 189 22.94 24.90 -10.81
C GLY A 189 21.52 24.40 -11.03
N THR A 190 21.14 24.10 -12.28
CA THR A 190 19.85 23.46 -12.56
C THR A 190 19.82 22.09 -11.86
N ALA A 191 19.05 21.98 -10.77
CA ALA A 191 18.86 20.71 -10.08
C ALA A 191 18.47 19.61 -11.08
N THR A 192 19.15 18.47 -11.03
CA THR A 192 18.90 17.33 -11.91
C THR A 192 18.30 16.16 -11.14
N LEU A 193 17.43 15.39 -11.80
CA LEU A 193 16.83 14.16 -11.30
C LEU A 193 17.21 13.02 -12.22
N TRP A 194 17.70 11.92 -11.65
CA TRP A 194 17.91 10.69 -12.40
C TRP A 194 16.56 10.00 -12.65
N VAL A 195 16.32 9.65 -13.91
CA VAL A 195 15.10 9.01 -14.40
C VAL A 195 15.47 7.67 -15.03
N PRO A 196 14.87 6.55 -14.59
CA PRO A 196 15.16 5.25 -15.16
C PRO A 196 14.64 5.12 -16.61
N PRO A 197 15.10 4.10 -17.35
CA PRO A 197 14.52 3.73 -18.63
C PRO A 197 13.02 3.48 -18.50
N ALA A 198 12.22 4.07 -19.41
CA ALA A 198 10.77 4.07 -19.31
C ALA A 198 10.18 2.64 -19.25
N LEU A 199 10.75 1.70 -20.01
CA LEU A 199 10.29 0.31 -20.03
C LEU A 199 10.51 -0.41 -18.69
N LEU A 200 11.63 -0.17 -18.02
CA LEU A 200 11.91 -0.79 -16.72
C LEU A 200 11.02 -0.24 -15.60
N GLU A 201 10.69 1.04 -15.65
CA GLU A 201 9.84 1.67 -14.64
C GLU A 201 8.35 1.43 -14.90
N LEU A 202 7.91 1.57 -16.16
CA LEU A 202 6.50 1.50 -16.50
C LEU A 202 6.04 0.10 -16.92
N GLY A 203 6.91 -0.77 -17.43
CA GLY A 203 6.55 -2.15 -17.77
C GLY A 203 5.88 -2.91 -16.61
N PRO A 204 6.46 -2.93 -15.40
CA PRO A 204 5.84 -3.53 -14.22
C PRO A 204 4.49 -2.92 -13.88
N VAL A 205 4.36 -1.60 -14.02
CA VAL A 205 3.12 -0.85 -13.76
C VAL A 205 2.02 -1.22 -14.77
N LEU A 206 2.37 -1.34 -16.05
CA LEU A 206 1.46 -1.77 -17.12
C LEU A 206 0.97 -3.20 -16.89
N ILE A 207 1.88 -4.12 -16.57
CA ILE A 207 1.51 -5.51 -16.26
C ILE A 207 0.58 -5.55 -15.04
N SER A 208 0.84 -4.75 -14.00
CA SER A 208 -0.04 -4.65 -12.85
C SER A 208 -1.43 -4.11 -13.19
N LEU A 209 -1.54 -3.11 -14.07
CA LEU A 209 -2.83 -2.59 -14.55
C LEU A 209 -3.61 -3.63 -15.35
N LEU A 210 -2.92 -4.37 -16.23
CA LEU A 210 -3.52 -5.47 -16.98
C LEU A 210 -3.98 -6.59 -16.04
N GLY A 211 -3.16 -6.92 -15.02
CA GLY A 211 -3.53 -7.84 -13.95
C GLY A 211 -4.83 -7.41 -13.28
N ALA A 212 -4.93 -6.15 -12.85
CA ALA A 212 -6.14 -5.57 -12.27
C ALA A 212 -7.37 -5.72 -13.17
N ALA A 213 -7.21 -5.43 -14.46
CA ALA A 213 -8.29 -5.55 -15.44
C ALA A 213 -8.73 -7.02 -15.60
N VAL A 214 -7.81 -7.97 -15.44
CA VAL A 214 -8.04 -9.39 -15.68
C VAL A 214 -8.66 -10.11 -14.47
N VAL A 215 -8.43 -9.63 -13.24
CA VAL A 215 -8.89 -10.28 -12.00
C VAL A 215 -10.35 -10.78 -12.06
N PRO A 216 -11.35 -9.99 -12.50
CA PRO A 216 -12.74 -10.43 -12.52
C PRO A 216 -13.00 -11.72 -13.33
N TRP A 217 -12.21 -11.96 -14.38
CA TRP A 217 -12.37 -13.16 -15.22
C TRP A 217 -11.66 -14.39 -14.67
N VAL A 218 -10.65 -14.20 -13.83
CA VAL A 218 -9.83 -15.29 -13.28
C VAL A 218 -10.13 -15.58 -11.82
N ALA A 219 -11.03 -14.82 -11.17
CA ALA A 219 -11.33 -14.90 -9.74
C ALA A 219 -11.70 -16.31 -9.25
N HIS A 220 -12.37 -17.11 -10.09
CA HIS A 220 -12.80 -18.48 -9.76
C HIS A 220 -11.92 -19.57 -10.40
N THR A 221 -10.72 -19.22 -10.84
CA THR A 221 -9.79 -20.13 -11.52
C THR A 221 -8.51 -20.34 -10.71
N SER A 222 -7.74 -21.37 -11.03
CA SER A 222 -6.41 -21.60 -10.45
C SER A 222 -5.42 -20.47 -10.72
N TYR A 223 -5.70 -19.59 -11.69
CA TYR A 223 -4.88 -18.44 -12.03
C TYR A 223 -5.09 -17.22 -11.13
N PHE A 224 -6.10 -17.23 -10.26
CA PHE A 224 -6.41 -16.10 -9.37
C PHE A 224 -5.19 -15.67 -8.53
N MET A 225 -4.56 -16.61 -7.82
CA MET A 225 -3.43 -16.31 -6.94
C MET A 225 -2.20 -15.80 -7.69
N PRO A 226 -1.75 -16.42 -8.81
CA PRO A 226 -0.67 -15.85 -9.63
C PRO A 226 -0.97 -14.45 -10.16
N VAL A 227 -2.19 -14.22 -10.68
CA VAL A 227 -2.60 -12.91 -11.23
C VAL A 227 -2.65 -11.84 -10.14
N LEU A 228 -2.93 -12.21 -8.89
CA LEU A 228 -2.79 -11.30 -7.75
C LEU A 228 -1.33 -11.09 -7.33
N LEU A 229 -0.55 -12.16 -7.16
CA LEU A 229 0.77 -12.08 -6.54
C LEU A 229 1.83 -11.42 -7.43
N VAL A 230 1.82 -11.70 -8.74
CA VAL A 230 2.81 -11.15 -9.69
C VAL A 230 2.80 -9.62 -9.65
N PRO A 231 1.66 -8.92 -9.77
CA PRO A 231 1.62 -7.48 -9.61
C PRO A 231 2.16 -6.97 -8.27
N HIS A 232 1.87 -7.64 -7.15
CA HIS A 232 2.40 -7.23 -5.84
C HIS A 232 3.94 -7.21 -5.82
N LEU A 233 4.58 -8.18 -6.47
CA LEU A 233 6.04 -8.19 -6.64
C LEU A 233 6.53 -7.12 -7.61
N LEU A 234 5.84 -6.93 -8.74
CA LEU A 234 6.20 -5.96 -9.76
C LEU A 234 6.15 -4.51 -9.27
N LEU A 235 5.23 -4.20 -8.33
CA LEU A 235 5.08 -2.86 -7.76
C LEU A 235 6.27 -2.40 -6.90
N PHE A 236 7.22 -3.28 -6.58
CA PHE A 236 8.47 -2.88 -5.95
C PHE A 236 9.46 -2.23 -6.93
N VAL A 237 9.38 -2.56 -8.22
CA VAL A 237 10.40 -2.19 -9.21
C VAL A 237 10.65 -0.67 -9.23
N PRO A 238 9.63 0.22 -9.34
CA PRO A 238 9.88 1.66 -9.37
C PRO A 238 10.62 2.20 -8.12
N GLY A 239 10.40 1.59 -6.95
CA GLY A 239 11.03 1.96 -5.68
C GLY A 239 12.42 1.35 -5.46
N ILE A 240 12.76 0.30 -6.22
CA ILE A 240 14.10 -0.31 -6.23
C ILE A 240 15.01 0.40 -7.24
N LEU A 241 14.48 0.86 -8.37
CA LEU A 241 15.26 1.52 -9.41
C LEU A 241 16.00 2.75 -8.88
N ALA A 242 17.33 2.62 -8.81
CA ALA A 242 18.26 3.64 -8.35
C ALA A 242 19.51 3.69 -9.26
N PRO A 243 20.20 4.86 -9.36
CA PRO A 243 21.35 5.03 -10.24
C PRO A 243 22.50 4.03 -9.97
N GLY A 244 22.65 3.57 -8.72
CA GLY A 244 23.69 2.62 -8.33
C GLY A 244 23.33 1.15 -8.55
N MET A 245 22.09 0.83 -8.96
CA MET A 245 21.64 -0.56 -9.15
C MET A 245 21.65 -1.01 -10.61
N LEU A 246 21.73 -0.08 -11.57
CA LEU A 246 21.77 -0.38 -13.00
C LEU A 246 23.17 -0.18 -13.58
N PRO A 247 23.50 -0.83 -14.72
CA PRO A 247 24.77 -0.63 -15.39
C PRO A 247 25.03 0.85 -15.74
N ARG A 248 26.30 1.24 -15.79
CA ARG A 248 26.67 2.61 -16.18
C ARG A 248 26.09 2.94 -17.56
N GLY A 249 25.47 4.11 -17.69
CA GLY A 249 24.78 4.55 -18.91
C GLY A 249 23.28 4.24 -18.96
N TRP A 250 22.74 3.50 -17.99
CA TRP A 250 21.30 3.27 -17.89
C TRP A 250 20.59 4.40 -17.15
N GLY A 251 19.48 4.86 -17.73
CA GLY A 251 18.74 6.03 -17.25
C GLY A 251 19.39 7.35 -17.65
N GLU A 252 18.71 8.44 -17.36
CA GLU A 252 19.07 9.78 -17.81
C GLU A 252 19.00 10.76 -16.64
N ARG A 253 19.94 11.71 -16.57
CA ARG A 253 19.85 12.83 -15.63
C ARG A 253 19.20 14.00 -16.36
N LEU A 254 17.96 14.30 -15.98
CA LEU A 254 17.18 15.38 -16.56
C LEU A 254 17.09 16.56 -15.59
N PRO A 255 17.01 17.82 -16.06
CA PRO A 255 16.60 18.93 -15.21
C PRO A 255 15.27 18.60 -14.52
N VAL A 256 15.14 18.95 -13.23
CA VAL A 256 13.95 18.61 -12.42
C VAL A 256 12.64 19.06 -13.10
N ALA A 257 12.63 20.24 -13.73
CA ALA A 257 11.46 20.74 -14.46
C ALA A 257 11.07 19.83 -15.65
N VAL A 258 12.05 19.31 -16.41
CA VAL A 258 11.81 18.40 -17.53
C VAL A 258 11.29 17.06 -17.01
N ALA A 259 11.91 16.51 -15.96
CA ALA A 259 11.47 15.27 -15.34
C ALA A 259 10.05 15.40 -14.76
N ALA A 260 9.72 16.51 -14.09
CA ALA A 260 8.39 16.79 -13.57
C ALA A 260 7.33 16.81 -14.67
N ARG A 261 7.61 17.44 -15.82
CA ARG A 261 6.71 17.41 -16.99
C ARG A 261 6.50 15.99 -17.53
N ARG A 262 7.56 15.17 -17.59
CA ARG A 262 7.47 13.76 -18.00
C ARG A 262 6.57 12.96 -17.05
N TYR A 263 6.81 13.03 -15.74
CA TYR A 263 5.99 12.31 -14.76
C TYR A 263 4.56 12.84 -14.68
N MET A 264 4.32 14.14 -14.91
CA MET A 264 2.96 14.67 -15.01
C MET A 264 2.18 14.00 -16.16
N LYS A 265 2.80 13.77 -17.33
CA LYS A 265 2.16 13.03 -18.42
C LYS A 265 1.87 11.58 -18.01
N ILE A 266 2.81 10.93 -17.34
CA ILE A 266 2.65 9.55 -16.82
C ILE A 266 1.50 9.48 -15.81
N PHE A 267 1.46 10.37 -14.81
CA PHE A 267 0.39 10.39 -13.81
C PHE A 267 -0.97 10.72 -14.42
N LYS A 268 -1.04 11.60 -15.41
CA LYS A 268 -2.29 11.84 -16.17
C LYS A 268 -2.78 10.58 -16.86
N TRP A 269 -1.88 9.84 -17.52
CA TRP A 269 -2.22 8.58 -18.19
C TRP A 269 -2.64 7.49 -17.19
N LEU A 270 -1.92 7.35 -16.07
CA LEU A 270 -2.27 6.42 -15.00
C LEU A 270 -3.64 6.77 -14.41
N PHE A 271 -3.87 8.05 -14.09
CA PHE A 271 -5.15 8.52 -13.58
C PHE A 271 -6.30 8.24 -14.55
N ALA A 272 -6.12 8.52 -15.85
CA ALA A 272 -7.12 8.19 -16.86
C ALA A 272 -7.42 6.68 -16.91
N SER A 273 -6.38 5.84 -16.86
CA SER A 273 -6.52 4.38 -16.84
C SER A 273 -7.27 3.89 -15.60
N LEU A 274 -6.96 4.46 -14.43
CA LEU A 274 -7.66 4.18 -13.18
C LEU A 274 -9.14 4.57 -13.27
N VAL A 275 -9.44 5.77 -13.77
CA VAL A 275 -10.83 6.24 -13.94
C VAL A 275 -11.59 5.29 -14.86
N VAL A 276 -11.00 4.84 -15.96
CA VAL A 276 -11.64 3.87 -16.87
C VAL A 276 -11.94 2.54 -16.17
N LEU A 277 -10.97 1.99 -15.42
CA LEU A 277 -11.17 0.71 -14.72
C LEU A 277 -12.23 0.82 -13.62
N VAL A 278 -12.22 1.91 -12.85
CA VAL A 278 -13.22 2.17 -11.82
C VAL A 278 -14.59 2.45 -12.43
N ALA A 279 -14.67 3.22 -13.51
CA ALA A 279 -15.93 3.49 -14.20
C ALA A 279 -16.53 2.20 -14.75
N ARG A 280 -15.71 1.33 -15.34
CA ARG A 280 -16.11 0.01 -15.83
C ARG A 280 -16.64 -0.87 -14.70
N SER A 281 -15.94 -0.99 -13.58
CA SER A 281 -16.38 -1.83 -12.45
C SER A 281 -17.67 -1.29 -11.82
N THR A 282 -17.76 0.04 -11.69
CA THR A 282 -18.95 0.73 -11.18
C THR A 282 -20.15 0.53 -12.12
N TYR A 283 -19.95 0.66 -13.43
CA TYR A 283 -21.00 0.44 -14.43
C TYR A 283 -21.51 -1.00 -14.41
N ALA A 284 -20.61 -1.98 -14.38
CA ALA A 284 -20.98 -3.39 -14.28
C ALA A 284 -21.85 -3.68 -13.03
N LEU A 285 -21.52 -3.08 -11.89
CA LEU A 285 -22.30 -3.21 -10.65
C LEU A 285 -23.66 -2.51 -10.70
N ALA A 286 -23.73 -1.35 -11.36
CA ALA A 286 -24.97 -0.61 -11.54
C ALA A 286 -25.97 -1.36 -12.42
N MET A 287 -25.49 -2.08 -13.43
CA MET A 287 -26.34 -2.83 -14.36
C MET A 287 -26.88 -4.15 -13.79
N THR A 288 -26.25 -4.69 -12.74
CA THR A 288 -26.48 -6.08 -12.28
C THR A 288 -27.30 -6.20 -11.01
N GLY A 289 -27.57 -5.11 -10.28
CA GLY A 289 -28.26 -5.24 -8.99
C GLY A 289 -29.38 -4.26 -8.74
N GLN A 290 -30.26 -4.69 -7.84
CA GLN A 290 -31.42 -3.93 -7.39
C GLN A 290 -31.03 -3.00 -6.23
N GLY A 291 -31.69 -1.85 -6.14
CA GLY A 291 -31.45 -0.86 -5.10
C GLY A 291 -30.33 0.14 -5.41
N THR A 292 -30.01 1.00 -4.44
CA THR A 292 -29.05 2.08 -4.63
C THR A 292 -27.61 1.57 -4.51
N LEU A 293 -26.80 1.78 -5.56
CA LEU A 293 -25.42 1.30 -5.66
C LEU A 293 -24.58 1.66 -4.42
N TRP A 294 -24.65 2.90 -3.96
CA TRP A 294 -23.88 3.35 -2.80
C TRP A 294 -24.26 2.63 -1.50
N ARG A 295 -25.53 2.28 -1.29
CA ARG A 295 -25.94 1.50 -0.12
C ARG A 295 -25.39 0.08 -0.18
N ARG A 296 -25.34 -0.54 -1.36
CA ARG A 296 -24.72 -1.86 -1.56
C ARG A 296 -23.21 -1.82 -1.28
N LEU A 297 -22.50 -0.85 -1.86
CA LEU A 297 -21.06 -0.69 -1.66
C LEU A 297 -20.70 -0.37 -0.20
N LEU A 298 -21.49 0.43 0.49
CA LEU A 298 -21.27 0.70 1.91
C LEU A 298 -21.68 -0.49 2.79
N GLY A 299 -22.77 -1.18 2.44
CA GLY A 299 -23.24 -2.36 3.16
C GLY A 299 -22.19 -3.47 3.18
N VAL A 300 -21.62 -3.78 2.01
CA VAL A 300 -20.61 -4.85 1.88
C VAL A 300 -19.34 -4.56 2.70
N MET A 301 -19.01 -3.28 2.90
CA MET A 301 -17.87 -2.86 3.70
C MET A 301 -17.98 -3.32 5.16
N TYR A 302 -19.19 -3.56 5.67
CA TYR A 302 -19.42 -3.98 7.06
C TYR A 302 -19.89 -5.44 7.21
N GLU A 303 -20.05 -6.17 6.09
CA GLU A 303 -20.45 -7.59 6.13
C GLU A 303 -19.34 -8.50 6.65
N HIS A 304 -18.09 -8.20 6.28
CA HIS A 304 -16.95 -9.05 6.61
C HIS A 304 -15.74 -8.18 7.04
N PRO A 305 -15.08 -8.48 8.17
CA PRO A 305 -14.03 -7.63 8.72
C PRO A 305 -12.81 -7.44 7.81
N ALA A 306 -12.48 -8.42 6.95
CA ALA A 306 -11.42 -8.24 5.96
C ALA A 306 -11.80 -7.16 4.92
N VAL A 307 -13.07 -7.10 4.51
CA VAL A 307 -13.57 -6.08 3.59
C VAL A 307 -13.60 -4.72 4.28
N SER A 308 -13.98 -4.68 5.56
CA SER A 308 -13.91 -3.46 6.36
C SER A 308 -12.47 -2.92 6.46
N SER A 309 -11.49 -3.80 6.70
CA SER A 309 -10.08 -3.43 6.78
C SER A 309 -9.61 -2.77 5.48
N VAL A 310 -9.88 -3.40 4.33
CA VAL A 310 -9.53 -2.86 3.00
C VAL A 310 -10.31 -1.58 2.67
N GLY A 311 -11.61 -1.55 2.92
CA GLY A 311 -12.46 -0.39 2.62
C GLY A 311 -12.03 0.86 3.39
N TRP A 312 -11.74 0.72 4.68
CA TRP A 312 -11.20 1.84 5.48
C TRP A 312 -9.79 2.24 5.05
N ASP A 313 -8.94 1.31 4.63
CA ASP A 313 -7.63 1.63 4.05
C ASP A 313 -7.79 2.47 2.77
N VAL A 314 -8.75 2.14 1.89
CA VAL A 314 -9.09 2.94 0.70
C VAL A 314 -9.53 4.35 1.08
N VAL A 315 -10.45 4.48 2.05
CA VAL A 315 -10.92 5.79 2.52
C VAL A 315 -9.75 6.62 3.05
N CYS A 316 -8.89 6.02 3.88
CA CYS A 316 -7.70 6.69 4.39
C CYS A 316 -6.71 7.07 3.27
N CYS A 317 -6.51 6.24 2.24
CA CYS A 317 -5.70 6.57 1.07
C CYS A 317 -6.24 7.81 0.35
N PHE A 318 -7.55 7.87 0.10
CA PHE A 318 -8.19 9.05 -0.50
C PHE A 318 -7.99 10.30 0.36
N LEU A 319 -8.15 10.21 1.68
CA LEU A 319 -7.92 11.33 2.59
C LEU A 319 -6.47 11.82 2.52
N VAL A 320 -5.49 10.92 2.56
CA VAL A 320 -4.08 11.26 2.41
C VAL A 320 -3.84 11.94 1.06
N VAL A 321 -4.36 11.37 -0.03
CA VAL A 321 -4.23 11.95 -1.37
C VAL A 321 -4.85 13.34 -1.42
N VAL A 322 -6.11 13.54 -1.03
CA VAL A 322 -6.77 14.86 -1.09
C VAL A 322 -6.02 15.91 -0.27
N LEU A 323 -5.56 15.55 0.93
CA LEU A 323 -4.83 16.45 1.82
C LEU A 323 -3.39 16.72 1.34
N THR A 324 -2.80 15.80 0.58
CA THR A 324 -1.46 15.95 -0.01
C THR A 324 -1.48 16.57 -1.41
N TYR A 325 -2.52 16.36 -2.21
CA TYR A 325 -2.55 16.60 -3.66
C TYR A 325 -2.22 18.05 -3.98
N ARG A 326 -2.79 18.99 -3.22
CA ARG A 326 -2.56 20.42 -3.43
C ARG A 326 -1.12 20.85 -3.09
N LYS A 327 -0.42 20.16 -2.18
CA LYS A 327 0.89 20.61 -1.64
C LYS A 327 2.09 19.73 -2.02
N CYS A 328 1.93 18.42 -2.19
CA CYS A 328 2.94 17.52 -2.77
C CYS A 328 3.13 17.82 -4.27
N TRP A 329 2.07 18.23 -4.96
CA TRP A 329 2.17 18.78 -6.31
C TRP A 329 2.97 20.08 -6.33
N MET A 330 2.71 21.01 -5.40
CA MET A 330 3.54 22.22 -5.24
C MET A 330 4.99 21.88 -4.91
N LEU A 331 5.26 20.83 -4.11
CA LEU A 331 6.63 20.38 -3.91
C LEU A 331 7.27 19.95 -5.23
N MET A 332 6.56 19.29 -6.16
CA MET A 332 7.08 18.93 -7.50
C MET A 332 7.22 20.12 -8.46
N THR A 333 6.48 21.21 -8.25
CA THR A 333 6.45 22.39 -9.13
C THR A 333 7.12 23.65 -8.56
N GLU A 334 7.62 23.66 -7.32
CA GLU A 334 8.50 24.72 -6.77
C GLU A 334 9.87 24.69 -7.46
N VAL A 335 9.86 24.88 -8.79
CA VAL A 335 11.00 25.30 -9.61
C VAL A 335 10.76 26.72 -10.14
N ASP A 336 9.52 27.25 -10.11
CA ASP A 336 9.23 28.62 -10.54
C ASP A 336 8.33 29.32 -9.52
N MET A 337 8.97 30.02 -8.57
CA MET A 337 8.58 31.34 -8.04
C MET A 337 9.74 31.90 -7.22
#